data_AF-X1GZQ4-F1
#
_entry.id   AF-X1GZQ4-F1
#
_cell.length_a   1.000
_cell.length_b   1.000
_cell.length_c   1.000
_cell.angle_alpha   90.00
_cell.angle_beta   90.00
_cell.angle_gamma   90.00
#
_symmetry.space_group_name_H-M   'P 1'
#
loop_
_entity.id
_entity.type
_entity.pdbx_description
1 polymer ?
#
loop_
_entity_poly.entity_id
_entity_poly.type
_entity_poly.pdbx_seq_one_letter_code
_entity_poly.pdbx_strand_id
1 'polypeptide(L)' 'HLVGMAADIKVKDIPINDLADIAESVGFKGIGIYRNHLHLDVRPKKYFWEG' A
#
# COMPACT_ATOMS: atom_id res chain seq x y z
N HIS A 1 1.89 -5.17 9.94
CA HIS A 1 1.54 -4.46 11.21
C HIS A 1 2.28 -4.96 12.43
N LEU A 2 2.27 -6.27 12.72
CA LEU A 2 2.78 -6.84 13.98
C LEU A 2 4.22 -6.46 14.40
N VAL A 3 5.07 -6.09 13.44
CA VAL A 3 6.49 -5.74 13.67
C VAL A 3 6.82 -4.29 13.29
N GLY A 4 5.81 -3.43 13.11
CA GLY A 4 6.02 -2.01 12.77
C GLY A 4 6.50 -1.73 11.34
N MET A 5 6.40 -2.71 10.45
CA MET A 5 6.88 -2.63 9.06
C MET A 5 5.76 -2.37 8.02
N ALA A 6 4.55 -2.05 8.47
CA ALA A 6 3.42 -1.79 7.59
C ALA A 6 2.58 -0.61 8.09
N ALA A 7 1.83 0.02 7.18
CA ALA A 7 0.89 1.10 7.44
C ALA A 7 -0.33 0.96 6.51
N ASP A 8 -1.52 1.26 7.03
CA ASP A 8 -2.73 1.39 6.22
C ASP A 8 -3.03 2.88 6.03
N ILE A 9 -3.14 3.32 4.79
CA ILE A 9 -3.31 4.74 4.44
C ILE A 9 -4.54 4.98 3.58
N LYS A 10 -5.05 6.21 3.65
CA LYS A 10 -6.07 6.74 2.74
C LYS A 10 -5.80 8.22 2.55
N VAL A 11 -5.87 8.69 1.30
CA VAL A 11 -5.80 10.12 0.98
C VAL A 11 -7.13 10.52 0.38
N LYS A 12 -7.74 11.58 0.92
CA LYS A 12 -9.13 11.96 0.61
C LYS A 12 -9.37 12.18 -0.88
N ASP A 13 -8.43 12.83 -1.55
CA ASP A 13 -8.57 13.32 -2.93
C ASP A 13 -7.70 12.56 -3.93
N ILE A 14 -7.18 11.38 -3.55
CA ILE A 14 -6.40 10.51 -4.44
C ILE A 14 -7.13 9.16 -4.56
N PRO A 15 -7.52 8.74 -5.78
CA PRO A 15 -8.05 7.40 -6.01
C PRO A 15 -7.09 6.33 -5.49
N ILE A 16 -7.64 5.22 -4.99
CA ILE A 16 -6.80 4.20 -4.33
C ILE A 16 -5.78 3.54 -5.27
N ASN A 17 -6.12 3.44 -6.56
CA ASN A 17 -5.23 2.90 -7.59
C ASN A 17 -4.08 3.86 -7.86
N ASP A 18 -4.36 5.15 -8.05
CA ASP A 18 -3.33 6.19 -8.21
C ASP A 18 -2.42 6.26 -6.97
N LEU A 19 -2.99 6.08 -5.77
CA LEU A 19 -2.22 6.03 -4.52
C LEU A 19 -1.30 4.80 -4.46
N ALA A 20 -1.73 3.66 -5.01
CA ALA A 20 -0.91 2.46 -5.12
C ALA A 20 0.27 2.65 -6.08
N ASP A 21 0.03 3.29 -7.23
CA ASP A 21 1.09 3.63 -8.20
C ASP A 21 2.12 4.59 -7.59
N ILE A 22 1.64 5.61 -6.85
CA ILE A 22 2.51 6.51 -6.10
C ILE A 22 3.33 5.73 -5.07
N ALA A 23 2.70 4.85 -4.28
CA ALA A 23 3.39 4.08 -3.26
C ALA A 23 4.45 3.14 -3.85
N GLU A 24 4.17 2.50 -5.00
CA GLU A 24 5.17 1.70 -5.70
C GLU A 24 6.35 2.57 -6.15
N SER A 25 6.08 3.76 -6.71
CA SER A 25 7.12 4.68 -7.19
C SER A 25 8.05 5.17 -6.07
N VAL A 26 7.54 5.29 -4.85
CA VAL A 26 8.30 5.67 -3.64
C VAL A 26 9.12 4.50 -3.08
N GLY A 27 8.85 3.27 -3.50
CA GLY A 27 9.63 2.09 -3.15
C GLY A 27 8.98 1.15 -2.13
N PHE A 28 7.69 1.32 -1.83
CA PHE A 28 6.94 0.28 -1.12
C PHE A 28 6.88 -0.99 -1.96
N LYS A 29 7.02 -2.14 -1.30
CA LYS A 29 7.14 -3.45 -1.97
C LYS A 29 5.96 -4.36 -1.67
N GLY A 30 5.29 -4.20 -0.54
CA GLY A 30 4.01 -4.82 -0.27
C GLY A 30 2.91 -3.80 -0.47
N ILE A 31 2.01 -4.05 -1.42
CA ILE A 31 0.90 -3.16 -1.74
C ILE A 31 -0.38 -3.99 -1.80
N GLY A 32 -1.31 -3.71 -0.88
CA GLY A 32 -2.61 -4.36 -0.78
C GLY A 32 -3.74 -3.37 -0.95
N ILE A 33 -4.57 -3.53 -1.98
CA ILE A 33 -5.72 -2.66 -2.22
C ILE A 33 -6.95 -3.25 -1.51
N TYR A 34 -7.54 -2.46 -0.61
CA TYR A 34 -8.81 -2.79 0.04
C TYR A 34 -9.84 -1.70 -0.24
N ARG A 35 -11.13 -2.03 -0.09
CA ARG A 35 -12.24 -1.08 -0.35
C ARG A 35 -12.08 0.30 0.33
N ASN A 36 -11.48 0.35 1.51
CA ASN A 36 -11.47 1.56 2.35
C ASN A 36 -10.08 2.17 2.56
N HIS A 37 -9.00 1.42 2.33
CA HIS A 37 -7.63 1.85 2.62
C HIS A 37 -6.64 1.07 1.75
N LEU A 38 -5.46 1.63 1.59
CA LEU A 38 -4.32 0.99 0.95
C LEU A 38 -3.38 0.46 2.03
N HIS A 39 -3.10 -0.84 2.00
CA HIS A 39 -2.08 -1.46 2.83
C HIS A 39 -0.71 -1.31 2.17
N LEU A 40 0.26 -0.83 2.93
CA LEU A 40 1.65 -0.68 2.51
C LEU A 40 2.59 -1.36 3.49
N ASP A 41 3.59 -2.07 2.99
CA ASP A 41 4.67 -2.60 3.81
C ASP A 41 6.03 -2.69 3.09
N VAL A 42 7.10 -2.76 3.88
CA VAL A 42 8.50 -2.72 3.39
C VAL A 42 9.14 -4.10 3.22
N ARG A 43 8.34 -5.14 2.94
CA ARG A 43 8.82 -6.52 2.69
C ARG A 43 9.95 -6.56 1.64
N PRO A 44 10.85 -7.56 1.68
CA PRO A 44 12.00 -7.60 0.78
C PRO A 44 11.62 -7.80 -0.70
N LYS A 45 10.56 -8.57 -0.97
CA LYS A 45 10.10 -8.92 -2.33
C LYS A 45 8.80 -8.21 -2.68
N LYS A 46 8.68 -7.74 -3.92
CA LYS A 46 7.45 -7.15 -4.43
C LYS A 46 6.29 -8.14 -4.33
N TYR A 47 5.14 -7.68 -3.84
CA TYR A 47 3.92 -8.44 -3.78
C TYR A 47 2.72 -7.50 -3.80
N PHE A 48 1.80 -7.79 -4.71
CA PHE A 48 0.57 -7.04 -4.93
C PHE A 48 -0.62 -7.95 -4.70
N TRP A 49 -1.66 -7.45 -4.03
CA TRP A 49 -2.91 -8.18 -3.84
C TRP A 49 -4.11 -7.23 -3.69
N GLU A 50 -5.29 -7.78 -3.92
CA GLU A 50 -6.58 -7.11 -3.73
C GLU A 50 -7.43 -7.92 -2.74
N GLY A 51 -8.18 -7.25 -1.86
CA GLY A 51 -9.00 -7.90 -0.83
C GLY A 51 -10.19 -7.09 -0.35
#